data_AF-A0A7V8ZR50-F1
#
_entry.id   AF-A0A7V8ZR50-F1
#
_cell.length_a   1.000
_cell.length_b   1.000
_cell.length_c   1.000
_cell.angle_alpha   90.00
_cell.angle_beta   90.00
_cell.angle_gamma   90.00
#
_symmetry.space_group_name_H-M   'P 1'
#
loop_
_entity.id
_entity.type
_entity.pdbx_description
1 polymer ?
#
loop_
_entity_poly.entity_id
_entity_poly.type
_entity_poly.pdbx_seq_one_letter_code
_entity_poly.pdbx_strand_id
1 'polypeptide(L)'
;MKDQIGFSLVELMVSISIGLLLLAGLSTLFVNSSRSQAELFKSSQQIENGRYAMDLLGQDLRHSGFYGEFDNLPPRVGAQMAYPAPLPDPCSTAAADLLAALPLPVQGYDNVPATVPAPLSGCLSDANHVPGTDVVVIRRAQTEVLLETGGAAGITAAPGATATPILNEVYLQADASAADI
;
A
#
# COMPACT_ATOMS: atom_id res chain seq x y z
N MET A 1 84.61 -9.98 7.16
CA MET A 1 83.49 -9.88 8.12
C MET A 1 82.66 -8.70 7.67
N LYS A 2 81.36 -8.88 7.40
CA LYS A 2 80.47 -7.81 6.92
C LYS A 2 79.86 -7.15 8.16
N ASP A 3 80.10 -5.86 8.34
CA ASP A 3 79.53 -5.09 9.45
C ASP A 3 78.01 -4.99 9.29
N GLN A 4 77.28 -5.32 10.34
CA GLN A 4 75.84 -5.05 10.41
C GLN A 4 75.65 -3.56 10.64
N ILE A 5 75.04 -2.89 9.66
CA ILE A 5 74.66 -1.49 9.76
C ILE A 5 73.26 -1.45 10.40
N GLY A 6 73.16 -0.93 11.62
CA GLY A 6 71.88 -0.75 12.32
C GLY A 6 71.11 0.46 11.80
N PHE A 7 69.78 0.45 11.96
CA PHE A 7 68.91 1.58 11.59
C PHE A 7 69.07 2.77 12.54
N SER A 8 69.00 3.98 12.00
CA SER A 8 68.94 5.21 12.79
C SER A 8 67.58 5.37 13.48
N LEU A 9 67.56 5.91 14.70
CA LEU A 9 66.31 6.26 15.42
C LEU A 9 65.42 7.18 14.56
N VAL A 10 66.04 8.09 13.79
CA VAL A 10 65.34 9.00 12.88
C VAL A 10 64.69 8.25 11.71
N GLU A 11 65.34 7.23 11.15
CA GLU A 11 64.75 6.39 10.09
C GLU A 11 63.51 5.63 10.60
N LEU A 12 63.56 5.14 11.85
CA LEU A 12 62.42 4.48 12.47
C LEU A 12 61.24 5.44 12.66
N MET A 13 61.50 6.66 13.15
CA MET A 13 60.46 7.67 13.37
C MET A 13 59.78 8.08 12.07
N VAL A 14 60.55 8.29 11.00
CA VAL A 14 60.02 8.64 9.68
C VAL A 14 59.20 7.48 9.11
N SER A 15 59.69 6.24 9.23
CA SER A 15 58.98 5.05 8.73
C SER A 15 57.63 4.84 9.41
N ILE A 16 57.57 4.98 10.74
CA ILE A 16 56.31 4.86 11.51
C ILE A 16 55.35 6.00 11.16
N SER A 17 55.86 7.23 11.02
CA SER A 17 55.03 8.39 10.68
C SER A 17 54.36 8.22 9.30
N ILE A 18 55.11 7.77 8.30
CA ILE A 18 54.58 7.48 6.97
C ILE A 18 53.57 6.31 7.03
N GLY A 19 53.88 5.26 7.78
CA GLY A 19 52.97 4.12 7.97
C GLY A 19 51.62 4.53 8.57
N LEU A 20 51.64 5.37 9.61
CA LEU A 20 50.42 5.89 10.24
C LEU A 20 49.62 6.79 9.28
N LEU A 21 50.29 7.64 8.51
CA LEU A 21 49.64 8.52 7.54
C LEU A 21 48.91 7.70 6.46
N LEU A 22 49.54 6.65 5.94
CA LEU A 22 48.92 5.76 4.96
C LEU A 22 47.72 5.01 5.53
N LEU A 23 47.83 4.48 6.75
CA LEU A 23 46.72 3.79 7.42
C LEU A 23 45.54 4.72 7.69
N ALA A 24 45.79 5.97 8.10
CA ALA A 24 44.75 6.97 8.28
C ALA A 24 44.03 7.28 6.96
N GLY A 25 44.78 7.48 5.87
CA GLY A 25 44.22 7.66 4.53
C GLY A 25 43.34 6.48 4.08
N LEU A 26 43.84 5.25 4.22
CA LEU A 26 43.08 4.04 3.86
C LEU A 26 41.82 3.86 4.71
N SER A 27 41.90 4.14 6.02
CA SER A 27 40.76 4.04 6.91
C SER A 27 39.64 5.01 6.51
N THR A 28 39.98 6.26 6.22
CA THR A 28 38.99 7.26 5.77
C THR A 28 38.34 6.87 4.44
N LEU A 29 39.12 6.40 3.46
CA LEU A 29 38.59 5.89 2.19
C LEU A 29 37.64 4.72 2.39
N PHE A 30 38.00 3.76 3.25
CA PHE A 30 37.16 2.61 3.55
C PHE A 30 35.84 3.03 4.20
N VAL A 31 35.87 3.91 5.20
CA VAL A 31 34.67 4.42 5.87
C VAL A 31 33.77 5.17 4.89
N ASN A 32 34.35 6.02 4.05
CA ASN A 32 33.59 6.77 3.04
C ASN A 32 32.95 5.84 2.01
N SER A 33 33.69 4.85 1.52
CA SER A 33 33.17 3.83 0.62
C SER A 33 32.01 3.05 1.28
N SER A 34 32.19 2.59 2.51
CA SER A 34 31.15 1.87 3.26
C SER A 34 29.87 2.70 3.44
N ARG A 35 30.00 3.99 3.79
CA ARG A 35 28.86 4.91 3.90
C ARG A 35 28.15 5.11 2.56
N SER A 36 28.90 5.27 1.47
CA SER A 36 28.35 5.40 0.12
C SER A 36 27.54 4.14 -0.26
N GLN A 37 28.09 2.95 -0.02
CA GLN A 37 27.40 1.69 -0.29
C GLN A 37 26.11 1.56 0.55
N ALA A 38 26.13 1.97 1.82
CA ALA A 38 24.95 1.94 2.68
C ALA A 38 23.84 2.89 2.19
N GLU A 39 24.22 4.07 1.69
CA GLU A 39 23.26 5.05 1.15
C GLU A 39 22.64 4.56 -0.16
N LEU A 40 23.46 3.96 -1.04
CA LEU A 40 22.97 3.33 -2.28
C LEU A 40 21.97 2.20 -1.97
N PHE A 41 22.23 1.40 -0.93
CA PHE A 41 21.33 0.33 -0.52
C PHE A 41 19.99 0.88 -0.01
N LYS A 42 20.02 1.91 0.85
CA LYS A 42 18.80 2.56 1.34
C LYS A 42 17.99 3.17 0.20
N SER A 43 18.64 3.86 -0.72
CA SER A 43 17.97 4.45 -1.88
C SER A 43 17.35 3.37 -2.77
N SER A 44 18.06 2.27 -3.02
CA SER A 44 17.55 1.13 -3.80
C SER A 44 16.32 0.50 -3.12
N GLN A 45 16.36 0.35 -1.79
CA GLN A 45 15.24 -0.17 -1.02
C GLN A 45 14.02 0.76 -1.07
N GLN A 46 14.23 2.08 -0.98
CA GLN A 46 13.16 3.07 -1.11
C GLN A 46 12.51 3.02 -2.51
N ILE A 47 13.31 2.88 -3.57
CA ILE A 47 12.80 2.77 -4.94
C ILE A 47 11.96 1.51 -5.11
N GLU A 48 12.45 0.37 -4.61
CA GLU A 48 11.71 -0.88 -4.74
C GLU A 48 10.42 -0.89 -3.92
N ASN A 49 10.46 -0.38 -2.68
CA ASN A 49 9.27 -0.22 -1.85
C ASN A 49 8.26 0.74 -2.50
N GLY A 50 8.72 1.84 -3.10
CA GLY A 50 7.88 2.78 -3.83
C GLY A 50 7.24 2.13 -5.06
N ARG A 51 8.01 1.38 -5.85
CA ARG A 51 7.51 0.65 -7.02
C ARG A 51 6.46 -0.39 -6.61
N TYR A 52 6.71 -1.13 -5.54
CA TYR A 52 5.79 -2.12 -5.00
C TYR A 52 4.49 -1.47 -4.50
N ALA A 53 4.58 -0.39 -3.72
CA ALA A 53 3.42 0.34 -3.24
C ALA A 53 2.56 0.89 -4.40
N MET A 54 3.18 1.44 -5.44
CA MET A 54 2.47 1.96 -6.61
C MET A 54 1.81 0.85 -7.45
N ASP A 55 2.44 -0.33 -7.55
CA ASP A 55 1.84 -1.46 -8.26
C ASP A 55 0.59 -1.99 -7.53
N LEU A 56 0.67 -2.10 -6.20
CA LEU A 56 -0.44 -2.48 -5.34
C LEU A 56 -1.61 -1.48 -5.44
N LEU A 57 -1.32 -0.18 -5.28
CA LEU A 57 -2.33 0.87 -5.48
C LEU A 57 -2.91 0.85 -6.90
N GLY A 58 -2.09 0.64 -7.91
CA GLY A 58 -2.51 0.53 -9.30
C GLY A 58 -3.45 -0.66 -9.53
N GLN A 59 -3.21 -1.79 -8.87
CA GLN A 59 -4.07 -2.96 -8.94
C GLN A 59 -5.46 -2.69 -8.34
N ASP A 60 -5.53 -2.02 -7.19
CA ASP A 60 -6.80 -1.69 -6.55
C ASP A 60 -7.58 -0.62 -7.32
N LEU A 61 -6.90 0.39 -7.84
CA LEU A 61 -7.52 1.41 -8.69
C LEU A 61 -8.07 0.83 -10.00
N ARG A 62 -7.38 -0.13 -10.62
CA ARG A 62 -7.86 -0.82 -11.84
C ARG A 62 -9.15 -1.62 -11.61
N HIS A 63 -9.37 -2.12 -10.39
CA HIS A 63 -10.60 -2.83 -10.03
C HIS A 63 -11.66 -1.93 -9.38
N SER A 64 -11.34 -0.66 -9.12
CA SER A 64 -12.28 0.28 -8.51
C SER A 64 -13.48 0.50 -9.44
N GLY A 65 -14.69 0.45 -8.88
CA GLY A 65 -15.93 0.63 -9.64
C GLY A 65 -16.30 -0.51 -10.59
N PHE A 66 -15.53 -1.60 -10.63
CA PHE A 66 -15.90 -2.81 -11.35
C PHE A 66 -16.70 -3.75 -10.43
N TYR A 67 -17.99 -3.91 -10.75
CA TYR A 67 -18.94 -4.71 -9.96
C TYR A 67 -19.59 -5.85 -10.77
N GLY A 68 -19.06 -6.18 -11.95
CA GLY A 68 -19.65 -7.20 -12.84
C GLY A 68 -21.04 -6.79 -13.38
N GLU A 69 -21.96 -7.74 -13.46
CA GLU A 69 -23.36 -7.55 -13.94
C GLU A 69 -24.28 -7.00 -12.84
N PHE A 70 -23.76 -6.14 -11.97
CA PHE A 70 -24.54 -5.59 -10.88
C PHE A 70 -25.38 -4.40 -11.38
N ASP A 71 -26.69 -4.64 -11.58
CA ASP A 71 -27.60 -3.66 -12.18
C ASP A 71 -28.26 -2.71 -11.18
N ASN A 72 -28.22 -3.01 -9.87
CA ASN A 72 -29.03 -2.32 -8.87
C ASN A 72 -28.44 -0.97 -8.39
N LEU A 73 -27.49 -0.42 -9.13
CA LEU A 73 -26.86 0.87 -8.83
C LEU A 73 -27.93 1.97 -8.69
N PRO A 74 -27.68 2.98 -7.82
CA PRO A 74 -28.60 4.10 -7.63
C PRO A 74 -29.08 4.69 -8.97
N PRO A 75 -30.37 5.11 -9.07
CA PRO A 75 -30.96 5.57 -10.32
C PRO A 75 -30.14 6.68 -10.98
N ARG A 76 -29.85 6.51 -12.27
CA ARG A 76 -29.28 7.58 -13.09
C ARG A 76 -30.30 8.71 -13.21
N VAL A 77 -29.91 9.93 -12.84
CA VAL A 77 -30.74 11.13 -13.10
C VAL A 77 -30.39 11.61 -14.51
N GLY A 78 -31.10 11.09 -15.52
CA GLY A 78 -30.82 11.39 -16.93
C GLY A 78 -29.58 10.66 -17.46
N ALA A 79 -28.71 11.38 -18.19
CA ALA A 79 -27.45 10.84 -18.74
C ALA A 79 -26.26 10.96 -17.77
N GLN A 80 -26.48 11.53 -16.58
CA GLN A 80 -25.44 11.81 -15.59
C GLN A 80 -25.55 10.83 -14.42
N MET A 81 -24.41 10.28 -13.98
CA MET A 81 -24.34 9.63 -12.68
C MET A 81 -24.64 10.68 -11.62
N ALA A 82 -25.71 10.47 -10.85
CA ALA A 82 -26.00 11.30 -9.69
C ALA A 82 -24.97 10.94 -8.61
N TYR A 83 -23.98 11.81 -8.39
CA TYR A 83 -23.08 11.65 -7.26
C TYR A 83 -23.88 11.87 -5.97
N PRO A 84 -23.78 10.98 -4.98
CA PRO A 84 -24.45 11.16 -3.70
C PRO A 84 -23.97 12.46 -3.03
N ALA A 85 -24.92 13.31 -2.67
CA ALA A 85 -24.71 14.45 -1.77
C ALA A 85 -25.61 14.22 -0.55
N PRO A 86 -25.06 14.07 0.67
CA PRO A 86 -23.67 14.23 1.10
C PRO A 86 -22.71 13.11 0.63
N LEU A 87 -21.40 13.37 0.77
CA LEU A 87 -20.35 12.36 0.52
C LEU A 87 -20.63 11.10 1.35
N PRO A 88 -20.57 9.90 0.76
CA PRO A 88 -20.79 8.67 1.50
C PRO A 88 -19.75 8.48 2.61
N ASP A 89 -20.22 7.98 3.74
CA ASP A 89 -19.37 7.53 4.83
C ASP A 89 -18.58 6.28 4.37
N PRO A 90 -17.23 6.32 4.32
CA PRO A 90 -16.41 5.20 3.90
C PRO A 90 -16.38 4.05 4.93
N CYS A 91 -16.75 4.32 6.18
CA CYS A 91 -16.73 3.37 7.27
C CYS A 91 -18.14 2.87 7.65
N SER A 92 -19.20 3.39 7.02
CA SER A 92 -20.54 2.85 7.22
C SER A 92 -20.63 1.42 6.69
N THR A 93 -21.26 0.56 7.48
CA THR A 93 -21.54 -0.83 7.15
C THR A 93 -23.00 -1.06 6.82
N ALA A 94 -23.83 0.00 6.87
CA ALA A 94 -25.24 -0.12 6.53
C ALA A 94 -25.41 -0.36 5.03
N ALA A 95 -26.20 -1.38 4.65
CA ALA A 95 -26.39 -1.77 3.25
C ALA A 95 -26.84 -0.60 2.35
N ALA A 96 -27.70 0.29 2.84
CA ALA A 96 -28.16 1.46 2.10
C ALA A 96 -27.03 2.47 1.80
N ASP A 97 -26.13 2.70 2.75
CA ASP A 97 -24.99 3.62 2.59
C ASP A 97 -23.94 3.03 1.66
N LEU A 98 -23.71 1.71 1.75
CA LEU A 98 -22.81 0.97 0.88
C LEU A 98 -23.29 1.04 -0.58
N LEU A 99 -24.59 0.78 -0.83
CA LEU A 99 -25.20 0.89 -2.17
C LEU A 99 -25.13 2.31 -2.72
N ALA A 100 -25.39 3.32 -1.89
CA ALA A 100 -25.28 4.72 -2.28
C ALA A 100 -23.83 5.13 -2.60
N ALA A 101 -22.84 4.44 -2.04
CA ALA A 101 -21.41 4.73 -2.27
C ALA A 101 -20.83 4.09 -3.54
N LEU A 102 -21.45 3.05 -4.11
CA LEU A 102 -20.94 2.33 -5.28
C LEU A 102 -20.68 3.22 -6.53
N PRO A 103 -21.50 4.24 -6.84
CA PRO A 103 -21.21 5.16 -7.94
C PRO A 103 -19.97 6.05 -7.73
N LEU A 104 -19.43 6.10 -6.51
CA LEU A 104 -18.22 6.86 -6.16
C LEU A 104 -17.09 5.89 -5.79
N PRO A 105 -16.46 5.24 -6.79
CA PRO A 105 -15.49 4.17 -6.55
C PRO A 105 -14.19 4.64 -5.91
N VAL A 106 -13.83 5.92 -6.10
CA VAL A 106 -12.64 6.54 -5.50
C VAL A 106 -13.05 7.83 -4.82
N GLN A 107 -12.63 7.99 -3.56
CA GLN A 107 -12.88 9.19 -2.76
C GLN A 107 -11.57 9.60 -2.07
N GLY A 108 -11.22 10.88 -2.15
CA GLY A 108 -10.02 11.43 -1.52
C GLY A 108 -10.35 12.33 -0.33
N TYR A 109 -9.47 12.32 0.66
CA TYR A 109 -9.43 13.24 1.79
C TYR A 109 -8.04 13.89 1.81
N ASP A 110 -8.00 15.20 1.66
CA ASP A 110 -6.77 15.99 1.62
C ASP A 110 -6.35 16.40 3.03
N ASN A 111 -5.04 16.33 3.28
CA ASN A 111 -4.39 16.89 4.47
C ASN A 111 -5.08 16.48 5.79
N VAL A 112 -5.20 15.17 6.04
CA VAL A 112 -5.89 14.64 7.22
C VAL A 112 -5.15 15.09 8.50
N PRO A 113 -5.82 15.80 9.42
CA PRO A 113 -5.19 16.29 10.64
C PRO A 113 -4.90 15.13 11.61
N ALA A 114 -4.13 15.40 12.67
CA ALA A 114 -3.71 14.36 13.62
C ALA A 114 -4.84 13.58 14.30
N THR A 115 -6.05 14.15 14.32
CA THR A 115 -7.28 13.46 14.70
C THR A 115 -8.07 13.20 13.44
N VAL A 116 -8.29 11.93 13.11
CA VAL A 116 -9.00 11.52 11.91
C VAL A 116 -10.42 12.12 11.94
N PRO A 117 -10.83 12.90 10.93
CA PRO A 117 -12.14 13.51 10.91
C PRO A 117 -13.22 12.45 10.69
N ALA A 118 -14.40 12.67 11.27
CA ALA A 118 -15.59 11.97 10.82
C ALA A 118 -15.81 12.31 9.33
N PRO A 119 -16.07 11.33 8.44
CA PRO A 119 -16.51 9.96 8.74
C PRO A 119 -15.41 8.87 8.83
N LEU A 120 -14.15 9.16 8.53
CA LEU A 120 -13.05 8.17 8.48
C LEU A 120 -12.73 7.49 9.82
N SER A 121 -13.07 8.12 10.95
CA SER A 121 -12.75 7.63 12.29
C SER A 121 -13.43 6.29 12.65
N GLY A 122 -14.42 5.84 11.88
CA GLY A 122 -15.08 4.55 12.09
C GLY A 122 -14.25 3.33 11.67
N CYS A 123 -13.27 3.51 10.79
CA CYS A 123 -12.47 2.43 10.19
C CYS A 123 -10.96 2.75 10.10
N LEU A 124 -10.56 4.01 10.30
CA LEU A 124 -9.17 4.44 10.40
C LEU A 124 -8.92 5.05 11.79
N SER A 125 -7.99 4.47 12.55
CA SER A 125 -7.62 5.01 13.87
C SER A 125 -6.56 6.10 13.76
N ASP A 126 -6.51 6.99 14.76
CA ASP A 126 -5.48 8.04 14.84
C ASP A 126 -4.05 7.48 14.83
N ALA A 127 -3.85 6.28 15.38
CA ALA A 127 -2.54 5.62 15.41
C ALA A 127 -2.08 5.07 14.05
N ASN A 128 -3.02 4.88 13.11
CA ASN A 128 -2.78 4.21 11.83
C ASN A 128 -2.65 5.19 10.65
N HIS A 129 -2.48 6.49 10.92
CA HIS A 129 -2.20 7.48 9.89
C HIS A 129 -1.10 8.44 10.32
N VAL A 130 -0.47 9.09 9.35
CA VAL A 130 0.49 10.15 9.61
C VAL A 130 -0.23 11.49 9.48
N PRO A 131 -0.17 12.39 10.48
CA PRO A 131 -0.80 13.69 10.37
C PRO A 131 -0.28 14.48 9.15
N GLY A 132 -1.19 15.11 8.41
CA GLY A 132 -0.88 15.89 7.21
C GLY A 132 -0.71 15.06 5.92
N THR A 133 -1.05 13.77 5.93
CA THR A 133 -1.11 12.95 4.72
C THR A 133 -2.52 12.83 4.17
N ASP A 134 -2.60 12.59 2.87
CA ASP A 134 -3.87 12.35 2.19
C ASP A 134 -4.34 10.91 2.38
N VAL A 135 -5.64 10.71 2.36
CA VAL A 135 -6.28 9.38 2.41
C VAL A 135 -7.08 9.17 1.15
N VAL A 136 -6.85 8.05 0.46
CA VAL A 136 -7.67 7.60 -0.66
C VAL A 136 -8.48 6.38 -0.24
N VAL A 137 -9.79 6.46 -0.43
CA VAL A 137 -10.72 5.35 -0.23
C VAL A 137 -11.05 4.76 -1.59
N ILE A 138 -10.78 3.46 -1.73
CA ILE A 138 -11.05 2.69 -2.93
C ILE A 138 -12.18 1.71 -2.63
N ARG A 139 -13.21 1.72 -3.46
CA ARG A 139 -14.33 0.79 -3.39
C ARG A 139 -14.27 -0.15 -4.60
N ARG A 140 -14.17 -1.44 -4.31
CA ARG A 140 -14.09 -2.52 -5.28
C ARG A 140 -14.79 -3.75 -4.72
N ALA A 141 -15.21 -4.65 -5.60
CA ALA A 141 -15.66 -5.97 -5.16
C ALA A 141 -14.49 -6.76 -4.55
N GLN A 142 -14.79 -7.49 -3.49
CA GLN A 142 -13.95 -8.55 -2.95
C GLN A 142 -13.84 -9.69 -3.97
N THR A 143 -12.68 -10.32 -4.06
CA THR A 143 -12.42 -11.45 -4.98
C THR A 143 -12.65 -12.82 -4.34
N GLU A 144 -13.00 -12.86 -3.06
CA GLU A 144 -13.35 -14.10 -2.38
C GLU A 144 -14.79 -14.49 -2.70
N VAL A 145 -14.94 -15.74 -3.12
CA VAL A 145 -16.21 -16.35 -3.49
C VAL A 145 -16.86 -16.93 -2.24
N LEU A 146 -18.16 -16.67 -2.06
CA LEU A 146 -18.89 -17.03 -0.85
C LEU A 146 -19.81 -18.23 -1.07
N LEU A 147 -19.99 -19.01 0.00
CA LEU A 147 -20.87 -20.17 0.10
C LEU A 147 -22.26 -19.68 0.52
N GLU A 148 -23.25 -19.88 -0.34
CA GLU A 148 -24.66 -19.61 -0.01
C GLU A 148 -25.09 -20.43 1.22
N THR A 149 -25.55 -19.76 2.28
CA THR A 149 -26.22 -20.41 3.43
C THR A 149 -27.63 -19.85 3.62
N GLY A 150 -28.46 -20.04 2.60
CA GLY A 150 -29.92 -20.09 2.73
C GLY A 150 -30.70 -18.91 2.14
N GLY A 151 -31.55 -19.21 1.15
CA GLY A 151 -32.91 -18.65 1.12
C GLY A 151 -33.30 -17.68 0.01
N ALA A 152 -32.49 -17.43 -1.03
CA ALA A 152 -32.98 -16.80 -2.26
C ALA A 152 -32.98 -17.82 -3.40
N ALA A 153 -34.18 -18.16 -3.89
CA ALA A 153 -34.35 -19.13 -4.97
C ALA A 153 -33.68 -18.63 -6.25
N GLY A 154 -32.60 -19.29 -6.69
CA GLY A 154 -32.06 -19.11 -8.04
C GLY A 154 -30.53 -19.10 -8.19
N ILE A 155 -29.76 -19.06 -7.10
CA ILE A 155 -28.31 -18.92 -7.17
C ILE A 155 -27.60 -20.15 -6.60
N THR A 156 -26.90 -20.88 -7.47
CA THR A 156 -26.06 -22.03 -7.10
C THR A 156 -24.75 -21.55 -6.49
N ALA A 157 -24.29 -22.20 -5.43
CA ALA A 157 -22.97 -21.92 -4.83
C ALA A 157 -21.89 -21.91 -5.92
N ALA A 158 -21.12 -20.83 -6.00
CA ALA A 158 -20.09 -20.69 -7.01
C ALA A 158 -18.95 -21.71 -6.76
N PRO A 159 -18.38 -22.32 -7.81
CA PRO A 159 -17.27 -23.27 -7.65
C PRO A 159 -16.08 -22.59 -6.96
N GLY A 160 -15.58 -23.18 -5.87
CA GLY A 160 -14.44 -22.64 -5.13
C GLY A 160 -14.77 -21.65 -4.01
N ALA A 161 -16.05 -21.52 -3.64
CA ALA A 161 -16.48 -20.72 -2.50
C ALA A 161 -15.88 -21.21 -1.16
N THR A 162 -15.30 -20.30 -0.36
CA THR A 162 -14.56 -20.64 0.87
C THR A 162 -15.11 -20.04 2.16
N ALA A 163 -15.92 -18.97 2.08
CA ALA A 163 -16.44 -18.28 3.27
C ALA A 163 -17.97 -18.16 3.27
N THR A 164 -18.56 -18.14 4.46
CA THR A 164 -20.02 -18.00 4.66
C THR A 164 -20.41 -16.53 4.85
N PRO A 165 -21.58 -16.10 4.34
CA PRO A 165 -22.04 -14.73 4.52
C PRO A 165 -22.27 -14.38 6.00
N ILE A 166 -21.83 -13.20 6.42
CA ILE A 166 -22.08 -12.60 7.73
C ILE A 166 -23.12 -11.48 7.63
N LEU A 167 -23.80 -11.22 8.75
CA LEU A 167 -24.74 -10.09 8.84
C LEU A 167 -23.98 -8.77 8.65
N ASN A 168 -24.58 -7.83 7.91
CA ASN A 168 -24.07 -6.47 7.65
C ASN A 168 -22.99 -6.35 6.55
N GLU A 169 -22.94 -7.32 5.63
CA GLU A 169 -22.17 -7.24 4.39
C GLU A 169 -23.09 -7.21 3.16
N VAL A 170 -22.65 -6.54 2.10
CA VAL A 170 -23.33 -6.50 0.79
C VAL A 170 -22.59 -7.43 -0.16
N TYR A 171 -23.30 -8.43 -0.68
CA TYR A 171 -22.74 -9.41 -1.60
C TYR A 171 -23.07 -9.06 -3.05
N LEU A 172 -22.04 -9.13 -3.89
CA LEU A 172 -22.14 -8.93 -5.32
C LEU A 172 -21.93 -10.30 -5.98
N GLN A 173 -23.00 -10.90 -6.46
CA GLN A 173 -22.91 -12.11 -7.28
C GLN A 173 -23.02 -11.72 -8.74
N ALA A 174 -21.92 -11.89 -9.49
CA ALA A 174 -22.02 -11.95 -10.94
C ALA A 174 -22.69 -13.28 -11.30
N ASP A 175 -23.79 -13.24 -12.04
CA ASP A 175 -24.47 -14.47 -12.49
C ASP A 175 -23.47 -15.35 -13.27
N ALA A 176 -23.36 -16.61 -12.88
CA ALA A 176 -22.50 -17.59 -13.53
C ALA A 176 -23.04 -18.02 -14.90
N SER A 177 -24.25 -17.62 -15.30
CA SER A 177 -24.83 -18.00 -16.60
C SER A 177 -24.14 -17.36 -17.81
N ALA A 178 -23.17 -16.47 -17.63
CA ALA A 178 -22.40 -15.83 -18.71
C ALA A 178 -20.91 -16.23 -18.74
N ALA A 179 -20.45 -17.08 -17.82
CA ALA A 179 -19.08 -17.61 -17.82
C ALA A 179 -19.00 -18.89 -18.66
N ASP A 180 -19.35 -18.80 -19.95
CA ASP A 180 -19.13 -19.86 -20.93
C ASP A 180 -18.13 -19.33 -21.97
N ILE A 181 -16.86 -19.71 -21.78
CA ILE A 181 -15.81 -19.79 -22.81
C ILE A 181 -15.09 -21.13 -22.67
#